data_AF-A0A519T057-F1
#
_entry.id   AF-A0A519T057-F1
#
_cell.length_a   1.000
_cell.length_b   1.000
_cell.length_c   1.000
_cell.angle_alpha   90.00
_cell.angle_beta   90.00
_cell.angle_gamma   90.00
#
_symmetry.space_group_name_H-M   'P 1'
#
loop_
_entity.id
_entity.type
_entity.pdbx_description
1 polymer ?
#
loop_
_entity_poly.entity_id
_entity_poly.type
_entity_poly.pdbx_seq_one_letter_code
_entity_poly.pdbx_strand_id
1 'polypeptide(L)'
;DFKAIHAIMEKVYSNMEGAWSQDEYNALLKKFPEGQICIEDNGKVAAAALAIIVDYSKFGDKHTYAKITGNGKFDTHDAEGDTLYGVDVFVDPEYRNLRLGRRLYDARKELCESLNLRAMVAGGRIPGYAAYANEMTPAKYVEMVRNKELVDPILTFQLSNEFYVRKIIRGYLPYDSESKAYATLLEWINVYYDEEFDKLIGNPKSNVRIGIVQWQMRATKSLEDFFQQIEFFVDTVSGYKADCVLFPEFFNAPMMALTGETAASASIRAMAAFTEPIKVRMMELAVSYNINVIAGSMPVYEDGKLYNVSYLCRRDGTVDEQYKLHVTPDEASYWGMRGGDKIKCFDTDFGKIGILVCYDVEFPELSRILSDEGMKILFVPFWTDTKNAYQRVRICAQARAIEN
;
A
#
# COMPACT_ATOMS: atom_id res chain seq x y z
N ASP A 1 -14.61 7.41 9.47
CA ASP A 1 -14.57 8.89 9.37
C ASP A 1 -15.87 9.56 8.86
N PHE A 2 -17.04 9.11 9.35
CA PHE A 2 -18.35 9.53 8.80
C PHE A 2 -18.53 11.06 8.75
N LYS A 3 -18.30 11.78 9.87
CA LYS A 3 -18.54 13.23 9.92
C LYS A 3 -17.70 14.00 8.88
N ALA A 4 -16.44 13.60 8.70
CA ALA A 4 -15.54 14.25 7.74
C ALA A 4 -16.00 13.97 6.30
N ILE A 5 -16.29 12.70 6.00
CA ILE A 5 -16.76 12.28 4.68
C ILE A 5 -18.10 12.96 4.32
N HIS A 6 -19.05 12.99 5.25
CA HIS A 6 -20.36 13.63 5.06
C HIS A 6 -20.21 15.13 4.77
N ALA A 7 -19.32 15.83 5.49
CA ALA A 7 -19.05 17.24 5.25
C ALA A 7 -18.45 17.49 3.85
N ILE A 8 -17.60 16.59 3.35
CA ILE A 8 -17.05 16.68 1.98
C ILE A 8 -18.16 16.50 0.95
N MET A 9 -19.00 15.46 1.10
CA MET A 9 -20.10 15.21 0.18
C MET A 9 -21.07 16.38 0.09
N GLU A 10 -21.47 16.99 1.21
CA GLU A 10 -22.34 18.18 1.21
C GLU A 10 -21.76 19.32 0.38
N LYS A 11 -20.43 19.55 0.47
CA LYS A 11 -19.75 20.55 -0.37
C LYS A 11 -19.78 20.15 -1.85
N VAL A 12 -19.44 18.90 -2.17
CA VAL A 12 -19.28 18.41 -3.55
C VAL A 12 -20.61 18.25 -4.28
N TYR A 13 -21.66 17.86 -3.56
CA TYR A 13 -22.98 17.51 -4.09
C TYR A 13 -24.09 18.49 -3.66
N SER A 14 -23.71 19.73 -3.33
CA SER A 14 -24.63 20.82 -2.92
C SER A 14 -25.78 21.10 -3.90
N ASN A 15 -25.65 20.73 -5.18
CA ASN A 15 -26.68 20.88 -6.23
C ASN A 15 -27.43 19.58 -6.56
N MET A 16 -27.28 18.52 -5.75
CA MET A 16 -27.89 17.19 -5.95
C MET A 16 -28.55 16.69 -4.65
N GLU A 17 -28.86 15.38 -4.53
CA GLU A 17 -29.53 14.78 -3.36
C GLU A 17 -28.73 14.88 -2.04
N GLY A 18 -27.53 15.45 -2.05
CA GLY A 18 -26.73 15.72 -0.85
C GLY A 18 -25.83 14.55 -0.43
N ALA A 19 -25.34 14.59 0.81
CA ALA A 19 -24.55 13.51 1.38
C ALA A 19 -25.41 12.32 1.79
N TRP A 20 -24.81 11.13 1.77
CA TRP A 20 -25.50 9.94 2.28
C TRP A 20 -25.65 9.98 3.80
N SER A 21 -26.71 9.31 4.26
CA SER A 21 -26.99 9.10 5.67
C SER A 21 -25.94 8.19 6.34
N GLN A 22 -25.87 8.28 7.66
CA GLN A 22 -24.96 7.43 8.45
C GLN A 22 -25.29 5.94 8.29
N ASP A 23 -26.56 5.60 8.08
CA ASP A 23 -27.00 4.21 7.90
C ASP A 23 -26.51 3.62 6.58
N GLU A 24 -26.53 4.40 5.50
CA GLU A 24 -26.01 3.98 4.18
C GLU A 24 -24.50 3.74 4.24
N TYR A 25 -23.76 4.60 4.93
CA TYR A 25 -22.31 4.40 5.15
C TYR A 25 -22.00 3.16 5.97
N ASN A 26 -22.72 2.96 7.07
CA ASN A 26 -22.55 1.78 7.92
C ASN A 26 -22.91 0.51 7.15
N ALA A 27 -23.90 0.57 6.24
CA ALA A 27 -24.25 -0.57 5.40
C ALA A 27 -23.09 -0.96 4.46
N LEU A 28 -22.41 0.01 3.83
CA LEU A 28 -21.23 -0.27 3.01
C LEU A 28 -20.08 -0.85 3.81
N LEU A 29 -19.71 -0.20 4.93
CA LEU A 29 -18.60 -0.66 5.76
C LEU A 29 -18.84 -2.05 6.32
N LYS A 30 -20.09 -2.39 6.63
CA LYS A 30 -20.46 -3.73 7.09
C LYS A 30 -20.37 -4.78 5.99
N LYS A 31 -20.66 -4.40 4.73
CA LYS A 31 -20.75 -5.33 3.60
C LYS A 31 -19.41 -5.54 2.91
N PHE A 32 -18.67 -4.47 2.67
CA PHE A 32 -17.42 -4.51 1.92
C PHE A 32 -16.48 -3.40 2.39
N PRO A 33 -15.86 -3.54 3.58
CA PRO A 33 -14.99 -2.51 4.14
C PRO A 33 -13.78 -2.21 3.24
N GLU A 34 -13.21 -3.21 2.57
CA GLU A 34 -12.05 -3.09 1.68
C GLU A 34 -12.36 -2.22 0.45
N GLY A 35 -13.63 -2.16 0.03
CA GLY A 35 -14.09 -1.30 -1.07
C GLY A 35 -14.24 0.18 -0.72
N GLN A 36 -14.05 0.56 0.54
CA GLN A 36 -14.26 1.93 1.02
C GLN A 36 -12.90 2.56 1.33
N ILE A 37 -12.31 3.20 0.32
CA ILE A 37 -10.94 3.74 0.39
C ILE A 37 -11.02 5.24 0.68
N CYS A 38 -10.22 5.74 1.61
CA CYS A 38 -10.07 7.18 1.84
C CYS A 38 -8.60 7.61 1.83
N ILE A 39 -8.37 8.88 1.51
CA ILE A 39 -7.05 9.53 1.61
C ILE A 39 -7.12 10.49 2.78
N GLU A 40 -6.16 10.36 3.69
CA GLU A 40 -6.00 11.22 4.86
C GLU A 40 -4.71 12.05 4.72
N ASP A 41 -4.79 13.33 5.12
CA ASP A 41 -3.67 14.25 5.27
C ASP A 41 -3.64 14.75 6.73
N ASN A 42 -2.67 14.26 7.52
CA ASN A 42 -2.44 14.68 8.91
C ASN A 42 -3.72 14.65 9.80
N GLY A 43 -4.49 13.55 9.81
CA GLY A 43 -5.73 13.46 10.59
C GLY A 43 -6.98 14.01 9.88
N LYS A 44 -6.83 14.63 8.69
CA LYS A 44 -7.94 15.20 7.93
C LYS A 44 -8.22 14.36 6.67
N VAL A 45 -9.43 13.82 6.56
CA VAL A 45 -9.88 13.16 5.33
C VAL A 45 -9.93 14.17 4.19
N ALA A 46 -9.26 13.86 3.08
CA ALA A 46 -9.14 14.72 1.91
C ALA A 46 -9.97 14.21 0.72
N ALA A 47 -10.13 12.90 0.57
CA ALA A 47 -10.88 12.29 -0.52
C ALA A 47 -11.35 10.88 -0.16
N ALA A 48 -12.38 10.39 -0.84
CA ALA A 48 -12.85 9.01 -0.66
C ALA A 48 -13.41 8.41 -1.95
N ALA A 49 -13.38 7.09 -1.99
CA ALA A 49 -13.84 6.27 -3.10
C ALA A 49 -14.57 5.05 -2.54
N LEU A 50 -15.87 4.96 -2.83
CA LEU A 50 -16.80 3.94 -2.34
C LEU A 50 -17.16 2.94 -3.43
N ALA A 51 -17.04 1.65 -3.18
CA ALA A 51 -17.29 0.59 -4.17
C ALA A 51 -18.05 -0.60 -3.57
N ILE A 52 -18.65 -1.41 -4.43
CA ILE A 52 -19.21 -2.73 -4.07
C ILE A 52 -18.84 -3.74 -5.15
N ILE A 53 -18.73 -5.02 -4.80
CA ILE A 53 -18.66 -6.10 -5.78
C ILE A 53 -20.07 -6.49 -6.20
N VAL A 54 -20.30 -6.68 -7.50
CA VAL A 54 -21.57 -7.15 -8.05
C VAL A 54 -21.34 -8.27 -9.05
N ASP A 55 -22.27 -9.20 -9.14
CA ASP A 55 -22.44 -10.05 -10.33
C ASP A 55 -23.11 -9.21 -11.41
N TYR A 56 -22.31 -8.68 -12.33
CA TYR A 56 -22.77 -7.66 -13.26
C TYR A 56 -23.79 -8.20 -14.26
N SER A 57 -23.79 -9.51 -14.52
CA SER A 57 -24.74 -10.17 -15.42
C SER A 57 -26.19 -10.01 -14.97
N LYS A 58 -26.43 -9.92 -13.66
CA LYS A 58 -27.77 -9.71 -13.06
C LYS A 58 -28.34 -8.30 -13.32
N PHE A 59 -27.47 -7.32 -13.60
CA PHE A 59 -27.86 -5.91 -13.77
C PHE A 59 -27.86 -5.49 -15.25
N GLY A 60 -26.78 -5.81 -15.96
CA GLY A 60 -26.54 -5.45 -17.35
C GLY A 60 -26.51 -3.94 -17.61
N ASP A 61 -26.38 -3.55 -18.89
CA ASP A 61 -26.08 -2.15 -19.29
C ASP A 61 -27.30 -1.22 -19.34
N LYS A 62 -28.31 -1.47 -18.52
CA LYS A 62 -29.53 -0.65 -18.43
C LYS A 62 -29.97 -0.38 -16.98
N HIS A 63 -29.15 -0.76 -16.00
CA HIS A 63 -29.46 -0.49 -14.60
C HIS A 63 -29.46 1.02 -14.32
N THR A 64 -30.22 1.43 -13.31
CA THR A 64 -30.17 2.78 -12.74
C THR A 64 -29.25 2.78 -11.52
N TYR A 65 -28.82 3.95 -11.08
CA TYR A 65 -28.01 4.09 -9.87
C TYR A 65 -28.70 3.47 -8.65
N ALA A 66 -29.96 3.84 -8.44
CA ALA A 66 -30.80 3.31 -7.36
C ALA A 66 -30.94 1.77 -7.40
N LYS A 67 -31.04 1.17 -8.60
CA LYS A 67 -31.16 -0.28 -8.75
C LYS A 67 -29.87 -1.00 -8.35
N ILE A 68 -28.72 -0.51 -8.80
CA ILE A 68 -27.44 -1.19 -8.57
C ILE A 68 -26.87 -0.92 -7.17
N THR A 69 -27.28 0.15 -6.51
CA THR A 69 -26.93 0.42 -5.10
C THR A 69 -27.96 -0.12 -4.10
N GLY A 70 -29.04 -0.78 -4.56
CA GLY A 70 -30.10 -1.26 -3.68
C GLY A 70 -30.82 -0.14 -2.91
N ASN A 71 -30.98 1.03 -3.53
CA ASN A 71 -31.49 2.26 -2.91
C ASN A 71 -30.71 2.62 -1.63
N GLY A 72 -29.37 2.62 -1.70
CA GLY A 72 -28.50 2.95 -0.56
C GLY A 72 -28.38 1.85 0.50
N LYS A 73 -29.06 0.71 0.34
CA LYS A 73 -28.89 -0.45 1.23
C LYS A 73 -27.71 -1.34 0.84
N PHE A 74 -27.27 -1.24 -0.42
CA PHE A 74 -26.17 -2.02 -0.99
C PHE A 74 -26.36 -3.54 -0.83
N ASP A 75 -27.62 -4.01 -0.81
CA ASP A 75 -27.97 -5.43 -0.80
C ASP A 75 -27.68 -6.16 -2.12
N THR A 76 -27.34 -5.38 -3.15
CA THR A 76 -26.78 -5.81 -4.42
C THR A 76 -25.33 -6.27 -4.35
N HIS A 77 -24.63 -5.97 -3.25
CA HIS A 77 -23.27 -6.45 -3.04
C HIS A 77 -23.23 -7.98 -3.01
N ASP A 78 -22.38 -8.55 -3.84
CA ASP A 78 -22.14 -9.98 -3.97
C ASP A 78 -20.63 -10.22 -3.93
N ALA A 79 -20.13 -10.74 -2.81
CA ALA A 79 -18.69 -11.03 -2.64
C ALA A 79 -18.18 -12.06 -3.66
N GLU A 80 -19.08 -12.85 -4.24
CA GLU A 80 -18.77 -13.85 -5.25
C GLU A 80 -18.93 -13.31 -6.69
N GLY A 81 -19.30 -12.02 -6.84
CA GLY A 81 -19.49 -11.35 -8.12
C GLY A 81 -18.20 -11.18 -8.93
N ASP A 82 -18.34 -10.64 -10.13
CA ASP A 82 -17.27 -10.58 -11.13
C ASP A 82 -16.76 -9.16 -11.41
N THR A 83 -17.42 -8.13 -10.85
CA THR A 83 -17.18 -6.74 -11.23
C THR A 83 -17.12 -5.83 -10.00
N LEU A 84 -16.08 -5.00 -9.93
CA LEU A 84 -16.00 -3.93 -8.94
C LEU A 84 -16.81 -2.72 -9.42
N TYR A 85 -17.94 -2.45 -8.78
CA TYR A 85 -18.78 -1.31 -9.11
C TYR A 85 -18.38 -0.07 -8.31
N GLY A 86 -17.91 0.97 -9.00
CA GLY A 86 -17.63 2.27 -8.40
C GLY A 86 -18.92 3.00 -8.07
N VAL A 87 -19.27 3.07 -6.79
CA VAL A 87 -20.48 3.71 -6.30
C VAL A 87 -20.34 5.23 -6.29
N ASP A 88 -19.21 5.73 -5.77
CA ASP A 88 -18.96 7.16 -5.70
C ASP A 88 -17.47 7.49 -5.55
N VAL A 89 -16.99 8.63 -6.06
CA VAL A 89 -15.63 9.13 -5.85
C VAL A 89 -15.65 10.65 -5.73
N PHE A 90 -15.11 11.17 -4.64
CA PHE A 90 -15.13 12.60 -4.36
C PHE A 90 -13.87 13.06 -3.64
N VAL A 91 -13.51 14.33 -3.87
CA VAL A 91 -12.34 15.01 -3.31
C VAL A 91 -12.83 16.32 -2.68
N ASP A 92 -12.39 16.62 -1.46
CA ASP A 92 -12.69 17.91 -0.82
C ASP A 92 -12.24 19.05 -1.75
N PRO A 93 -13.09 20.07 -1.99
CA PRO A 93 -12.73 21.23 -2.80
C PRO A 93 -11.40 21.90 -2.41
N GLU A 94 -11.01 21.88 -1.14
CA GLU A 94 -9.74 22.42 -0.62
C GLU A 94 -8.51 21.62 -1.09
N TYR A 95 -8.70 20.34 -1.45
CA TYR A 95 -7.66 19.41 -1.88
C TYR A 95 -7.64 19.16 -3.39
N ARG A 96 -8.40 19.96 -4.16
CA ARG A 96 -8.39 19.90 -5.62
C ARG A 96 -6.99 20.21 -6.16
N ASN A 97 -6.68 19.67 -7.34
CA ASN A 97 -5.39 19.77 -8.05
C ASN A 97 -4.21 18.97 -7.46
N LEU A 98 -4.42 18.23 -6.37
CA LEU A 98 -3.40 17.32 -5.80
C LEU A 98 -3.41 15.91 -6.42
N ARG A 99 -4.17 15.72 -7.52
CA ARG A 99 -4.34 14.43 -8.23
C ARG A 99 -4.87 13.30 -7.33
N LEU A 100 -5.55 13.62 -6.22
CA LEU A 100 -6.09 12.63 -5.28
C LEU A 100 -7.12 11.70 -5.93
N GLY A 101 -7.96 12.23 -6.83
CA GLY A 101 -8.89 11.40 -7.58
C GLY A 101 -8.19 10.30 -8.38
N ARG A 102 -7.04 10.60 -9.00
CA ARG A 102 -6.28 9.61 -9.76
C ARG A 102 -5.75 8.50 -8.84
N ARG A 103 -5.19 8.88 -7.68
CA ARG A 103 -4.75 7.92 -6.66
C ARG A 103 -5.87 6.99 -6.19
N LEU A 104 -7.08 7.52 -6.01
CA LEU A 104 -8.25 6.71 -5.65
C LEU A 104 -8.66 5.73 -6.75
N TYR A 105 -8.56 6.12 -8.03
CA TYR A 105 -8.79 5.22 -9.15
C TYR A 105 -7.72 4.13 -9.23
N ASP A 106 -6.44 4.49 -9.05
CA ASP A 106 -5.33 3.54 -9.05
C ASP A 106 -5.49 2.51 -7.91
N ALA A 107 -5.79 2.96 -6.68
CA ALA A 107 -6.04 2.08 -5.54
C ALA A 107 -7.23 1.13 -5.76
N ARG A 108 -8.28 1.57 -6.47
CA ARG A 108 -9.40 0.69 -6.83
C ARG A 108 -9.05 -0.32 -7.93
N LYS A 109 -8.19 0.05 -8.88
CA LYS A 109 -7.69 -0.90 -9.90
C LYS A 109 -6.88 -1.99 -9.22
N GLU A 110 -5.98 -1.61 -8.31
CA GLU A 110 -5.23 -2.57 -7.47
C GLU A 110 -6.17 -3.47 -6.66
N LEU A 111 -7.23 -2.91 -6.06
CA LEU A 111 -8.25 -3.70 -5.38
C LEU A 111 -8.93 -4.67 -6.36
N CYS A 112 -9.40 -4.20 -7.52
CA CYS A 112 -10.03 -5.03 -8.55
C CYS A 112 -9.12 -6.19 -9.00
N GLU A 113 -7.83 -5.91 -9.19
CA GLU A 113 -6.82 -6.91 -9.54
C GLU A 113 -6.61 -7.91 -8.41
N SER A 114 -6.46 -7.45 -7.16
CA SER A 114 -6.24 -8.31 -5.99
C SER A 114 -7.39 -9.27 -5.71
N LEU A 115 -8.61 -8.83 -6.01
CA LEU A 115 -9.84 -9.63 -5.86
C LEU A 115 -10.09 -10.52 -7.10
N ASN A 116 -9.23 -10.43 -8.13
CA ASN A 116 -9.40 -11.05 -9.44
C ASN A 116 -10.79 -10.84 -10.03
N LEU A 117 -11.25 -9.59 -10.00
CA LEU A 117 -12.49 -9.20 -10.66
C LEU A 117 -12.20 -8.90 -12.13
N ARG A 118 -13.15 -9.22 -13.00
CA ARG A 118 -13.01 -9.10 -14.46
C ARG A 118 -12.85 -7.66 -14.91
N ALA A 119 -13.52 -6.74 -14.23
CA ALA A 119 -13.53 -5.33 -14.59
C ALA A 119 -13.95 -4.43 -13.43
N MET A 120 -13.67 -3.14 -13.60
CA MET A 120 -14.36 -2.09 -12.86
C MET A 120 -15.43 -1.45 -13.73
N VAL A 121 -16.60 -1.19 -13.17
CA VAL A 121 -17.69 -0.48 -13.85
C VAL A 121 -18.18 0.68 -12.99
N ALA A 122 -18.51 1.82 -13.61
CA ALA A 122 -19.13 2.95 -12.92
C ALA A 122 -20.02 3.74 -13.87
N GLY A 123 -21.05 4.41 -13.34
CA GLY A 123 -21.78 5.44 -14.10
C GLY A 123 -21.15 6.81 -13.92
N GLY A 124 -20.66 7.40 -15.02
CA GLY A 124 -20.15 8.76 -15.08
C GLY A 124 -21.21 9.76 -15.50
N ARG A 125 -21.31 10.87 -14.77
CA ARG A 125 -22.10 12.04 -15.19
C ARG A 125 -21.37 12.76 -16.34
N ILE A 126 -22.12 13.52 -17.15
CA ILE A 126 -21.60 14.40 -18.21
C ILE A 126 -22.15 15.82 -18.02
N PRO A 127 -21.80 16.50 -16.92
CA PRO A 127 -22.45 17.76 -16.52
C PRO A 127 -22.26 18.90 -17.53
N GLY A 128 -21.27 18.82 -18.43
CA GLY A 128 -21.12 19.79 -19.51
C GLY A 128 -22.18 19.66 -20.61
N TYR A 129 -22.91 18.55 -20.68
CA TYR A 129 -23.82 18.25 -21.80
C TYR A 129 -25.01 19.22 -21.89
N ALA A 130 -25.53 19.74 -20.77
CA ALA A 130 -26.66 20.67 -20.79
C ALA A 130 -26.44 21.89 -21.70
N ALA A 131 -25.19 22.37 -21.83
CA ALA A 131 -24.84 23.50 -22.69
C ALA A 131 -24.95 23.17 -24.19
N TYR A 132 -24.78 21.90 -24.57
CA TYR A 132 -24.77 21.43 -25.96
C TYR A 132 -26.03 20.65 -26.35
N ALA A 133 -26.96 20.45 -25.43
CA ALA A 133 -28.13 19.59 -25.61
C ALA A 133 -29.08 20.05 -26.73
N ASN A 134 -29.06 21.32 -27.12
CA ASN A 134 -29.83 21.86 -28.24
C ASN A 134 -29.11 21.71 -29.59
N GLU A 135 -27.81 21.41 -29.59
CA GLU A 135 -26.96 21.40 -30.78
C GLU A 135 -26.60 19.98 -31.22
N MET A 136 -26.44 19.05 -30.25
CA MET A 136 -25.98 17.70 -30.54
C MET A 136 -26.56 16.65 -29.60
N THR A 137 -26.56 15.40 -30.07
CA THR A 137 -26.96 14.24 -29.27
C THR A 137 -25.90 13.94 -28.19
N PRO A 138 -26.27 13.24 -27.10
CA PRO A 138 -25.29 12.83 -26.07
C PRO A 138 -24.18 11.95 -26.67
N ALA A 139 -24.52 11.12 -27.67
CA ALA A 139 -23.56 10.29 -28.38
C ALA A 139 -22.50 11.14 -29.10
N LYS A 140 -22.93 12.20 -29.78
CA LYS A 140 -22.00 13.10 -30.46
C LYS A 140 -21.15 13.88 -29.45
N TYR A 141 -21.74 14.35 -28.36
CA TYR A 141 -21.01 15.02 -27.28
C TYR A 141 -19.91 14.13 -26.69
N VAL A 142 -20.23 12.90 -26.30
CA VAL A 142 -19.28 11.92 -25.76
C VAL A 142 -18.17 11.59 -26.76
N GLU A 143 -18.50 11.47 -28.05
CA GLU A 143 -17.51 11.27 -29.11
C GLU A 143 -16.52 12.44 -29.19
N MET A 144 -17.01 13.68 -29.18
CA MET A 144 -16.17 14.87 -29.22
C MET A 144 -15.28 14.98 -27.97
N VAL A 145 -15.79 14.61 -26.79
CA VAL A 145 -14.97 14.54 -25.56
C VAL A 145 -13.87 13.47 -25.69
N ARG A 146 -14.21 12.29 -26.21
CA ARG A 146 -13.24 11.21 -26.45
C ARG A 146 -12.15 11.63 -27.45
N ASN A 147 -12.51 12.38 -28.47
CA ASN A 147 -11.58 12.91 -29.48
C ASN A 147 -10.78 14.13 -28.98
N LYS A 148 -11.01 14.59 -27.73
CA LYS A 148 -10.40 15.79 -27.13
C LYS A 148 -10.77 17.10 -27.86
N GLU A 149 -11.89 17.10 -28.57
CA GLU A 149 -12.48 18.29 -29.20
C GLU A 149 -13.29 19.11 -28.18
N LEU A 150 -13.81 18.45 -27.15
CA LEU A 150 -14.50 19.05 -26.01
C LEU A 150 -13.91 18.55 -24.69
N VAL A 151 -14.09 19.34 -23.64
CA VAL A 151 -13.73 18.96 -22.27
C VAL A 151 -15.01 18.87 -21.45
N ASP A 152 -15.30 17.67 -20.94
CA ASP A 152 -16.32 17.48 -19.91
C ASP A 152 -15.61 17.30 -18.55
N PRO A 153 -15.99 18.05 -17.50
CA PRO A 153 -15.30 18.02 -16.21
C PRO A 153 -15.15 16.64 -15.56
N ILE A 154 -16.08 15.71 -15.83
CA ILE A 154 -16.11 14.38 -15.23
C ILE A 154 -15.63 13.33 -16.23
N LEU A 155 -16.22 13.29 -17.42
CA LEU A 155 -15.90 12.28 -18.41
C LEU A 155 -14.45 12.38 -18.92
N THR A 156 -13.92 13.59 -19.14
CA THR A 156 -12.51 13.75 -19.55
C THR A 156 -11.56 13.16 -18.50
N PHE A 157 -11.85 13.36 -17.22
CA PHE A 157 -11.05 12.78 -16.14
C PHE A 157 -11.13 11.25 -16.13
N GLN A 158 -12.33 10.68 -16.24
CA GLN A 158 -12.52 9.23 -16.24
C GLN A 158 -11.81 8.56 -17.43
N LEU A 159 -11.90 9.13 -18.63
CA LEU A 159 -11.18 8.67 -19.82
C LEU A 159 -9.65 8.74 -19.63
N SER A 160 -9.15 9.78 -18.94
CA SER A 160 -7.72 9.90 -18.64
C SER A 160 -7.19 8.85 -17.67
N ASN A 161 -8.08 8.16 -16.94
CA ASN A 161 -7.78 7.03 -16.06
C ASN A 161 -8.03 5.68 -16.74
N GLU A 162 -8.00 5.64 -18.08
CA GLU A 162 -8.10 4.41 -18.90
C GLU A 162 -9.47 3.72 -18.89
N PHE A 163 -10.50 4.39 -18.37
CA PHE A 163 -11.87 3.92 -18.56
C PHE A 163 -12.30 4.21 -19.99
N TYR A 164 -13.09 3.32 -20.57
CA TYR A 164 -13.78 3.57 -21.83
C TYR A 164 -15.28 3.62 -21.62
N VAL A 165 -15.96 4.36 -22.48
CA VAL A 165 -17.42 4.42 -22.49
C VAL A 165 -17.95 3.14 -23.15
N ARG A 166 -18.48 2.24 -22.33
CA ARG A 166 -19.18 1.04 -22.79
C ARG A 166 -20.54 1.39 -23.38
N LYS A 167 -21.25 2.36 -22.78
CA LYS A 167 -22.59 2.76 -23.21
C LYS A 167 -22.98 4.15 -22.74
N ILE A 168 -23.96 4.74 -23.41
CA ILE A 168 -24.69 5.91 -22.91
C ILE A 168 -26.07 5.46 -22.45
N ILE A 169 -26.42 5.78 -21.21
CA ILE A 169 -27.67 5.38 -20.55
C ILE A 169 -28.46 6.63 -20.17
N ARG A 170 -29.79 6.53 -20.28
CA ARG A 170 -30.73 7.59 -19.90
C ARG A 170 -31.50 7.16 -18.66
N GLY A 171 -31.71 8.07 -17.72
CA GLY A 171 -32.40 7.81 -16.46
C GLY A 171 -31.55 7.07 -15.43
N TYR A 172 -30.23 7.06 -15.60
CA TYR A 172 -29.31 6.45 -14.63
C TYR A 172 -29.32 7.18 -13.29
N LEU A 173 -29.23 8.52 -13.33
CA LEU A 173 -29.63 9.45 -12.28
C LEU A 173 -30.69 10.41 -12.83
N PRO A 174 -32.00 10.19 -12.56
CA PRO A 174 -33.08 11.00 -13.11
C PRO A 174 -33.02 12.49 -12.75
N TYR A 175 -32.47 12.81 -11.59
CA TYR A 175 -32.40 14.19 -11.06
C TYR A 175 -31.19 14.99 -11.57
N ASP A 176 -30.30 14.37 -12.35
CA ASP A 176 -29.12 15.03 -12.91
C ASP A 176 -29.51 15.96 -14.06
N SER A 177 -29.85 17.20 -13.72
CA SER A 177 -30.27 18.21 -14.69
C SER A 177 -29.12 18.69 -15.58
N GLU A 178 -27.88 18.71 -15.07
CA GLU A 178 -26.66 19.11 -15.79
C GLU A 178 -26.33 18.12 -16.92
N SER A 179 -26.52 16.82 -16.67
CA SER A 179 -26.35 15.79 -17.71
C SER A 179 -27.63 15.48 -18.49
N LYS A 180 -28.74 16.21 -18.27
CA LYS A 180 -30.07 15.91 -18.85
C LYS A 180 -30.54 14.46 -18.59
N ALA A 181 -30.20 13.92 -17.41
CA ALA A 181 -30.40 12.53 -17.00
C ALA A 181 -29.68 11.48 -17.89
N TYR A 182 -28.72 11.89 -18.72
CA TYR A 182 -27.80 10.98 -19.40
C TYR A 182 -26.58 10.70 -18.54
N ALA A 183 -26.04 9.50 -18.64
CA ALA A 183 -24.78 9.11 -18.04
C ALA A 183 -24.00 8.20 -19.00
N THR A 184 -22.69 8.18 -18.84
CA THR A 184 -21.83 7.18 -19.47
C THR A 184 -21.67 6.00 -18.53
N LEU A 185 -21.91 4.79 -19.04
CA LEU A 185 -21.48 3.59 -18.37
C LEU A 185 -20.02 3.35 -18.78
N LEU A 186 -19.14 3.43 -17.80
CA LEU A 186 -17.69 3.37 -17.96
C LEU A 186 -17.19 2.01 -17.48
N GLU A 187 -16.19 1.51 -18.18
CA GLU A 187 -15.57 0.23 -17.86
C GLU A 187 -14.06 0.35 -17.96
N TRP A 188 -13.37 -0.29 -17.02
CA TRP A 188 -11.94 -0.55 -17.08
C TRP A 188 -11.76 -2.07 -17.01
N ILE A 189 -11.07 -2.64 -18.00
CA ILE A 189 -10.85 -4.09 -18.10
C ILE A 189 -9.63 -4.44 -17.25
N ASN A 190 -9.80 -5.38 -16.33
CA ASN A 190 -8.67 -5.99 -15.66
C ASN A 190 -8.01 -6.99 -16.63
N VAL A 191 -6.90 -6.57 -17.25
CA VAL A 191 -6.13 -7.41 -18.19
C VAL A 191 -5.40 -8.58 -17.50
N TYR A 192 -5.34 -8.57 -16.17
CA TYR A 192 -4.77 -9.63 -15.35
C TYR A 192 -5.82 -10.59 -14.79
N TYR A 193 -7.10 -10.42 -15.14
CA TYR A 193 -8.13 -11.37 -14.76
C TYR A 193 -7.81 -12.76 -15.31
N ASP A 194 -7.82 -13.75 -14.42
CA ASP A 194 -7.62 -15.16 -14.75
C ASP A 194 -8.88 -15.96 -14.36
N GLU A 195 -9.43 -16.73 -15.30
CA GLU A 195 -10.61 -17.56 -15.08
C GLU A 195 -10.28 -18.82 -14.25
N GLU A 196 -9.02 -19.23 -14.23
CA GLU A 196 -8.51 -20.33 -13.39
C GLU A 196 -8.05 -19.85 -12.00
N PHE A 197 -8.32 -18.59 -11.66
CA PHE A 197 -7.94 -18.00 -10.38
C PHE A 197 -8.83 -18.54 -9.24
N ASP A 198 -8.26 -19.39 -8.40
CA ASP A 198 -8.84 -19.72 -7.10
C ASP A 198 -8.92 -18.45 -6.25
N LYS A 199 -10.11 -18.13 -5.72
CA LYS A 199 -10.39 -16.94 -4.88
C LYS A 199 -9.36 -16.83 -3.75
N LEU A 200 -8.41 -15.91 -3.90
CA LEU A 200 -7.24 -15.72 -3.01
C LEU A 200 -7.45 -14.69 -1.89
N ILE A 201 -8.68 -14.22 -1.61
CA ILE A 201 -8.91 -13.40 -0.42
C ILE A 201 -8.85 -14.28 0.83
N GLY A 202 -7.85 -14.02 1.68
CA GLY A 202 -7.67 -14.70 2.96
C GLY A 202 -6.70 -15.88 2.94
N ASN A 203 -6.11 -16.22 1.78
CA ASN A 203 -5.01 -17.17 1.71
C ASN A 203 -3.69 -16.46 1.39
N PRO A 204 -2.60 -16.72 2.15
CA PRO A 204 -1.30 -16.13 1.87
C PRO A 204 -0.84 -16.51 0.46
N LYS A 205 -0.17 -15.58 -0.23
CA LYS A 205 0.52 -15.85 -1.51
C LYS A 205 1.25 -17.19 -1.43
N SER A 206 0.96 -18.09 -2.37
CA SER A 206 1.62 -19.40 -2.44
C SER A 206 3.10 -19.30 -2.83
N ASN A 207 3.49 -18.19 -3.49
CA ASN A 207 4.87 -17.90 -3.87
C ASN A 207 5.25 -16.49 -3.42
N VAL A 208 6.30 -16.39 -2.59
CA VAL A 208 6.87 -15.12 -2.10
C VAL A 208 8.23 -14.90 -2.72
N ARG A 209 8.46 -13.73 -3.33
CA ARG A 209 9.74 -13.34 -3.93
C ARG A 209 10.50 -12.38 -3.02
N ILE A 210 11.69 -12.80 -2.61
CA ILE A 210 12.53 -12.02 -1.68
C ILE A 210 13.82 -11.61 -2.39
N GLY A 211 14.17 -10.33 -2.33
CA GLY A 211 15.50 -9.84 -2.66
C GLY A 211 16.38 -9.76 -1.41
N ILE A 212 17.57 -10.33 -1.46
CA ILE A 212 18.54 -10.27 -0.35
C ILE A 212 19.75 -9.46 -0.81
N VAL A 213 20.02 -8.35 -0.13
CA VAL A 213 21.11 -7.43 -0.50
C VAL A 213 22.43 -7.95 0.04
N GLN A 214 23.38 -8.19 -0.86
CA GLN A 214 24.79 -8.38 -0.50
C GLN A 214 25.47 -7.01 -0.47
N TRP A 215 25.55 -6.43 0.73
CA TRP A 215 26.05 -5.08 0.92
C TRP A 215 27.59 -5.06 0.95
N GLN A 216 28.20 -4.35 0.00
CA GLN A 216 29.63 -4.11 0.02
C GLN A 216 29.96 -2.94 0.94
N MET A 217 30.67 -3.21 2.04
CA MET A 217 31.17 -2.16 2.92
C MET A 217 32.18 -1.28 2.19
N ARG A 218 31.81 -0.01 1.99
CA ARG A 218 32.65 1.02 1.37
C ARG A 218 32.40 2.37 2.04
N ALA A 219 33.42 3.23 2.02
CA ALA A 219 33.25 4.59 2.54
C ALA A 219 32.18 5.33 1.73
N THR A 220 31.32 6.06 2.43
CA THR A 220 30.34 6.97 1.83
C THR A 220 30.76 8.41 2.06
N LYS A 221 30.45 9.29 1.11
CA LYS A 221 30.86 10.71 1.17
C LYS A 221 29.85 11.58 1.92
N SER A 222 28.59 11.16 1.94
CA SER A 222 27.49 11.89 2.55
C SER A 222 26.29 10.96 2.76
N LEU A 223 25.32 11.40 3.56
CA LEU A 223 24.06 10.69 3.71
C LEU A 223 23.31 10.53 2.37
N GLU A 224 23.41 11.53 1.49
CA GLU A 224 22.80 11.49 0.16
C GLU A 224 23.42 10.41 -0.74
N ASP A 225 24.75 10.29 -0.72
CA ASP A 225 25.46 9.21 -1.42
C ASP A 225 25.05 7.84 -0.88
N PHE A 226 24.83 7.73 0.44
CA PHE A 226 24.32 6.50 1.05
C PHE A 226 22.87 6.19 0.61
N PHE A 227 21.99 7.19 0.51
CA PHE A 227 20.62 7.01 0.03
C PHE A 227 20.55 6.55 -1.42
N GLN A 228 21.38 7.09 -2.30
CA GLN A 228 21.45 6.65 -3.70
C GLN A 228 21.85 5.16 -3.79
N GLN A 229 22.74 4.70 -2.91
CA GLN A 229 23.14 3.30 -2.87
C GLN A 229 22.02 2.39 -2.39
N ILE A 230 21.28 2.80 -1.37
CA ILE A 230 20.08 2.08 -0.90
C ILE A 230 19.05 1.99 -2.03
N GLU A 231 18.71 3.13 -2.63
CA GLU A 231 17.68 3.25 -3.66
C GLU A 231 18.00 2.39 -4.88
N PHE A 232 19.27 2.31 -5.30
CA PHE A 232 19.69 1.40 -6.37
C PHE A 232 19.25 -0.06 -6.11
N PHE A 233 19.43 -0.57 -4.89
CA PHE A 233 19.02 -1.93 -4.56
C PHE A 233 17.50 -2.07 -4.47
N VAL A 234 16.81 -1.08 -3.86
CA VAL A 234 15.35 -1.11 -3.74
C VAL A 234 14.71 -1.06 -5.13
N ASP A 235 15.12 -0.14 -5.99
CA ASP A 235 14.66 0.00 -7.39
C ASP A 235 14.89 -1.31 -8.15
N THR A 236 16.13 -1.81 -8.14
CA THR A 236 16.49 -3.06 -8.83
C THR A 236 15.61 -4.22 -8.38
N VAL A 237 15.45 -4.42 -7.07
CA VAL A 237 14.67 -5.54 -6.51
C VAL A 237 13.17 -5.36 -6.78
N SER A 238 12.66 -4.14 -6.70
CA SER A 238 11.27 -3.82 -7.02
C SER A 238 10.93 -4.08 -8.50
N GLY A 239 11.88 -3.84 -9.41
CA GLY A 239 11.74 -4.14 -10.84
C GLY A 239 11.49 -5.63 -11.13
N TYR A 240 11.91 -6.52 -10.22
CA TYR A 240 11.59 -7.96 -10.29
C TYR A 240 10.24 -8.32 -9.64
N LYS A 241 9.41 -7.33 -9.26
CA LYS A 241 8.16 -7.52 -8.53
C LYS A 241 8.35 -8.35 -7.25
N ALA A 242 9.42 -8.07 -6.51
CA ALA A 242 9.67 -8.73 -5.24
C ALA A 242 8.69 -8.25 -4.16
N ASP A 243 8.33 -9.15 -3.24
CA ASP A 243 7.45 -8.86 -2.12
C ASP A 243 8.19 -8.13 -0.99
N CYS A 244 9.47 -8.46 -0.82
CA CYS A 244 10.32 -7.91 0.23
C CYS A 244 11.78 -7.80 -0.24
N VAL A 245 12.47 -6.76 0.23
CA VAL A 245 13.93 -6.64 0.17
C VAL A 245 14.52 -6.66 1.59
N LEU A 246 15.58 -7.44 1.80
CA LEU A 246 16.30 -7.56 3.07
C LEU A 246 17.70 -6.92 2.96
N PHE A 247 17.98 -5.94 3.80
CA PHE A 247 19.33 -5.40 4.01
C PHE A 247 20.07 -6.16 5.13
N PRO A 248 21.41 -6.14 5.16
CA PRO A 248 22.20 -6.76 6.23
C PRO A 248 22.14 -6.01 7.57
N GLU A 249 22.54 -6.69 8.63
CA GLU A 249 22.78 -6.08 9.94
C GLU A 249 23.82 -4.95 9.81
N PHE A 250 23.61 -3.83 10.50
CA PHE A 250 24.49 -2.65 10.46
C PHE A 250 24.88 -2.21 9.04
N PHE A 251 23.98 -2.31 8.07
CA PHE A 251 24.26 -1.85 6.69
C PHE A 251 24.61 -0.35 6.63
N ASN A 252 24.22 0.43 7.65
CA ASN A 252 24.60 1.82 7.83
C ASN A 252 26.00 2.06 8.44
N ALA A 253 26.78 1.00 8.72
CA ALA A 253 28.17 1.09 9.18
C ALA A 253 29.08 2.07 8.40
N PRO A 254 28.95 2.24 7.06
CA PRO A 254 29.69 3.28 6.33
C PRO A 254 29.55 4.70 6.91
N MET A 255 28.44 5.00 7.57
CA MET A 255 28.18 6.31 8.18
C MET A 255 29.12 6.64 9.34
N MET A 256 29.73 5.63 9.98
CA MET A 256 30.76 5.87 11.01
C MET A 256 31.90 6.74 10.49
N ALA A 257 32.27 6.60 9.21
CA ALA A 257 33.35 7.38 8.61
C ALA A 257 33.07 8.89 8.58
N LEU A 258 31.80 9.30 8.63
CA LEU A 258 31.39 10.71 8.63
C LEU A 258 31.39 11.33 10.03
N THR A 259 31.54 10.53 11.08
CA THR A 259 31.46 11.00 12.48
C THR A 259 32.76 11.65 12.97
N GLY A 260 33.90 11.29 12.38
CA GLY A 260 35.22 11.73 12.85
C GLY A 260 35.67 11.08 14.17
N GLU A 261 34.87 10.19 14.75
CA GLU A 261 35.17 9.50 16.01
C GLU A 261 36.18 8.37 15.80
N THR A 262 37.11 8.22 16.73
CA THR A 262 38.18 7.20 16.69
C THR A 262 37.94 6.03 17.65
N ALA A 263 37.20 6.26 18.74
CA ALA A 263 36.84 5.21 19.69
C ALA A 263 35.60 4.47 19.21
N ALA A 264 35.66 3.14 19.14
CA ALA A 264 34.57 2.31 18.61
C ALA A 264 33.20 2.58 19.27
N SER A 265 33.18 2.75 20.60
CA SER A 265 31.96 3.06 21.37
C SER A 265 31.40 4.46 21.10
N ALA A 266 32.24 5.42 20.73
CA ALA A 266 31.81 6.76 20.34
C ALA A 266 31.29 6.76 18.90
N SER A 267 32.00 6.09 17.97
CA SER A 267 31.62 6.00 16.56
C SER A 267 30.24 5.35 16.36
N ILE A 268 29.94 4.27 17.06
CA ILE A 268 28.63 3.58 16.99
C ILE A 268 27.48 4.45 17.53
N ARG A 269 27.74 5.25 18.59
CA ARG A 269 26.74 6.16 19.17
C ARG A 269 26.51 7.37 18.28
N ALA A 270 27.58 7.93 17.71
CA ALA A 270 27.48 9.00 16.72
C ALA A 270 26.74 8.50 15.47
N MET A 271 26.96 7.25 15.05
CA MET A 271 26.24 6.65 13.92
C MET A 271 24.73 6.51 14.17
N ALA A 272 24.30 6.30 15.42
CA ALA A 272 22.88 6.20 15.76
C ALA A 272 22.08 7.47 15.41
N ALA A 273 22.74 8.64 15.31
CA ALA A 273 22.10 9.87 14.86
C ALA A 273 21.60 9.81 13.40
N PHE A 274 22.13 8.91 12.57
CA PHE A 274 21.68 8.72 11.20
C PHE A 274 20.51 7.74 11.06
N THR A 275 20.17 7.00 12.11
CA THR A 275 19.13 5.96 12.05
C THR A 275 17.76 6.52 11.68
N GLU A 276 17.34 7.64 12.27
CA GLU A 276 16.03 8.23 11.97
C GLU A 276 15.92 8.72 10.51
N PRO A 277 16.87 9.53 9.97
CA PRO A 277 16.87 9.87 8.56
C PRO A 277 16.86 8.67 7.61
N ILE A 278 17.63 7.61 7.94
CA ILE A 278 17.69 6.40 7.11
C ILE A 278 16.36 5.64 7.16
N LYS A 279 15.75 5.51 8.35
CA LYS A 279 14.43 4.89 8.52
C LYS A 279 13.38 5.61 7.69
N VAL A 280 13.31 6.94 7.76
CA VAL A 280 12.37 7.75 6.96
C VAL A 280 12.60 7.52 5.47
N ARG A 281 13.85 7.53 5.00
CA ARG A 281 14.16 7.26 3.59
C ARG A 281 13.72 5.85 3.16
N MET A 282 13.93 4.84 4.01
CA MET A 282 13.48 3.47 3.73
C MET A 282 11.95 3.36 3.63
N MET A 283 11.21 4.10 4.47
CA MET A 283 9.74 4.18 4.38
C MET A 283 9.28 4.83 3.08
N GLU A 284 9.90 5.96 2.70
CA GLU A 284 9.61 6.62 1.41
C GLU A 284 9.85 5.69 0.23
N LEU A 285 10.97 4.95 0.25
CA LEU A 285 11.32 3.99 -0.79
C LEU A 285 10.34 2.80 -0.82
N ALA A 286 9.95 2.26 0.33
CA ALA A 286 8.99 1.17 0.43
C ALA A 286 7.65 1.54 -0.25
N VAL A 287 7.13 2.74 0.02
CA VAL A 287 5.91 3.27 -0.60
C VAL A 287 6.12 3.58 -2.08
N SER A 288 7.19 4.30 -2.42
CA SER A 288 7.43 4.77 -3.79
C SER A 288 7.65 3.64 -4.78
N TYR A 289 8.30 2.57 -4.34
CA TYR A 289 8.60 1.39 -5.16
C TYR A 289 7.63 0.23 -4.94
N ASN A 290 6.57 0.44 -4.13
CA ASN A 290 5.59 -0.58 -3.77
C ASN A 290 6.25 -1.92 -3.39
N ILE A 291 7.10 -1.89 -2.36
CA ILE A 291 7.85 -3.05 -1.86
C ILE A 291 8.00 -2.98 -0.33
N ASN A 292 7.96 -4.13 0.36
CA ASN A 292 8.30 -4.17 1.78
C ASN A 292 9.84 -4.15 1.94
N VAL A 293 10.36 -3.35 2.87
CA VAL A 293 11.80 -3.21 3.11
C VAL A 293 12.10 -3.60 4.55
N ILE A 294 12.86 -4.68 4.74
CA ILE A 294 13.52 -4.97 6.01
C ILE A 294 14.87 -4.26 5.96
N ALA A 295 14.95 -3.12 6.63
CA ALA A 295 16.12 -2.25 6.68
C ALA A 295 17.21 -2.81 7.61
N GLY A 296 17.55 -4.08 7.43
CA GLY A 296 18.64 -4.76 8.11
C GLY A 296 18.63 -4.52 9.60
N SER A 297 19.69 -3.93 10.13
CA SER A 297 19.62 -3.31 11.45
C SER A 297 20.48 -2.06 11.56
N MET A 298 20.19 -1.21 12.54
CA MET A 298 20.88 0.05 12.80
C MET A 298 20.97 0.29 14.31
N PRO A 299 21.98 1.03 14.79
CA PRO A 299 22.07 1.37 16.20
C PRO A 299 21.03 2.44 16.58
N VAL A 300 20.42 2.28 17.76
CA VAL A 300 19.52 3.29 18.35
C VAL A 300 20.05 3.63 19.73
N TYR A 301 20.13 4.93 20.03
CA TYR A 301 20.54 5.40 21.34
C TYR A 301 19.38 6.12 22.04
N GLU A 302 18.81 5.47 23.05
CA GLU A 302 17.63 5.94 23.79
C GLU A 302 17.78 5.62 25.28
N ASP A 303 17.31 6.52 26.15
CA ASP A 303 17.37 6.36 27.61
C ASP A 303 18.75 5.95 28.16
N GLY A 304 19.82 6.46 27.55
CA GLY A 304 21.20 6.17 27.94
C GLY A 304 21.71 4.78 27.54
N LYS A 305 20.93 4.02 26.76
CA LYS A 305 21.24 2.67 26.31
C LYS A 305 21.35 2.61 24.78
N LEU A 306 22.28 1.78 24.30
CA LEU A 306 22.51 1.57 22.89
C LEU A 306 21.93 0.21 22.50
N TYR A 307 21.11 0.17 21.47
CA TYR A 307 20.46 -1.03 20.96
C TYR A 307 20.80 -1.26 19.49
N ASN A 308 20.58 -2.50 19.03
CA ASN A 308 20.67 -2.90 17.64
C ASN A 308 19.25 -3.27 17.18
N VAL A 309 18.69 -2.48 16.26
CA VAL A 309 17.26 -2.53 15.92
C VAL A 309 17.07 -2.74 14.43
N SER A 310 16.24 -3.72 14.06
CA SER A 310 15.78 -3.95 12.70
C SER A 310 14.44 -3.25 12.46
N TYR A 311 14.24 -2.68 11.28
CA TYR A 311 12.99 -2.02 10.90
C TYR A 311 12.34 -2.71 9.71
N LEU A 312 11.05 -3.00 9.81
CA LEU A 312 10.19 -3.41 8.72
C LEU A 312 9.39 -2.20 8.23
N CYS A 313 9.78 -1.64 7.10
CA CYS A 313 9.05 -0.56 6.42
C CYS A 313 8.14 -1.18 5.37
N ARG A 314 6.83 -1.07 5.53
CA ARG A 314 5.86 -1.68 4.62
C ARG A 314 5.53 -0.75 3.47
N ARG A 315 5.10 -1.35 2.35
CA ARG A 315 4.66 -0.65 1.13
C ARG A 315 3.42 0.23 1.34
N ASP A 316 2.67 0.02 2.44
CA ASP A 316 1.53 0.85 2.86
C ASP A 316 1.94 2.09 3.70
N GLY A 317 3.23 2.23 4.00
CA GLY A 317 3.78 3.33 4.81
C GLY A 317 3.84 3.04 6.31
N THR A 318 3.32 1.92 6.80
CA THR A 318 3.49 1.52 8.21
C THR A 318 4.90 1.02 8.48
N VAL A 319 5.35 1.17 9.73
CA VAL A 319 6.67 0.72 10.17
C VAL A 319 6.57 -0.06 11.47
N ASP A 320 7.36 -1.13 11.56
CA ASP A 320 7.54 -1.94 12.74
C ASP A 320 9.03 -2.09 13.05
N GLU A 321 9.35 -2.46 14.28
CA GLU A 321 10.72 -2.64 14.76
C GLU A 321 10.90 -3.94 15.55
N GLN A 322 12.11 -4.51 15.44
CA GLN A 322 12.58 -5.65 16.21
C GLN A 322 13.94 -5.33 16.82
N TYR A 323 13.99 -5.27 18.15
CA TYR A 323 15.24 -5.13 18.90
C TYR A 323 15.95 -6.48 18.93
N LYS A 324 17.25 -6.49 18.70
CA LYS A 324 18.10 -7.68 18.92
C LYS A 324 18.05 -8.05 20.41
N LEU A 325 17.72 -9.30 20.72
CA LEU A 325 17.58 -9.74 22.11
C LEU A 325 18.95 -10.16 22.67
N HIS A 326 19.68 -10.99 21.92
CA HIS A 326 20.98 -11.50 22.31
C HIS A 326 22.08 -10.69 21.66
N VAL A 327 22.62 -9.74 22.42
CA VAL A 327 23.83 -9.00 22.04
C VAL A 327 25.04 -9.93 22.12
N THR A 328 25.93 -9.85 21.14
CA THR A 328 27.19 -10.58 21.17
C THR A 328 28.12 -10.05 22.28
N PRO A 329 29.06 -10.88 22.78
CA PRO A 329 30.06 -10.43 23.76
C PRO A 329 30.85 -9.20 23.29
N ASP A 330 31.13 -9.09 22.00
CA ASP A 330 31.89 -7.98 21.42
C ASP A 330 31.03 -6.70 21.34
N GLU A 331 29.77 -6.79 20.90
CA GLU A 331 28.83 -5.65 20.93
C GLU A 331 28.65 -5.12 22.37
N ALA A 332 28.57 -6.01 23.36
CA ALA A 332 28.45 -5.62 24.76
C ALA A 332 29.73 -4.99 25.30
N SER A 333 30.89 -5.59 25.04
CA SER A 333 32.17 -5.15 25.62
C SER A 333 32.77 -3.92 24.94
N TYR A 334 32.72 -3.84 23.61
CA TYR A 334 33.33 -2.74 22.84
C TYR A 334 32.37 -1.57 22.61
N TRP A 335 31.07 -1.81 22.44
CA TRP A 335 30.08 -0.76 22.14
C TRP A 335 29.18 -0.41 23.33
N GLY A 336 29.08 -1.32 24.30
CA GLY A 336 28.16 -1.17 25.42
C GLY A 336 26.69 -1.34 25.01
N MET A 337 26.43 -2.16 24.00
CA MET A 337 25.06 -2.44 23.54
C MET A 337 24.28 -3.30 24.54
N ARG A 338 22.96 -3.13 24.52
CA ARG A 338 21.99 -3.86 25.33
C ARG A 338 21.00 -4.60 24.43
N GLY A 339 20.48 -5.69 24.96
CA GLY A 339 19.44 -6.48 24.30
C GLY A 339 18.07 -5.90 24.58
N GLY A 340 17.15 -6.08 23.63
CA GLY A 340 15.72 -5.91 23.84
C GLY A 340 15.13 -7.04 24.71
N ASP A 341 13.85 -6.91 25.04
CA ASP A 341 13.13 -7.82 25.93
C ASP A 341 11.86 -8.42 25.30
N LYS A 342 11.61 -8.15 24.02
CA LYS A 342 10.41 -8.58 23.29
C LYS A 342 10.75 -9.20 21.95
N ILE A 343 10.05 -10.28 21.64
CA ILE A 343 10.03 -10.92 20.33
C ILE A 343 8.57 -10.95 19.87
N LYS A 344 8.32 -10.74 18.57
CA LYS A 344 6.99 -10.80 17.99
C LYS A 344 7.05 -11.21 16.52
N CYS A 345 5.97 -11.80 16.03
CA CYS A 345 5.73 -11.86 14.60
C CYS A 345 5.22 -10.54 14.01
N PHE A 346 5.43 -10.38 12.70
CA PHE A 346 4.97 -9.23 11.92
C PHE A 346 4.03 -9.70 10.82
N ASP A 347 2.85 -9.09 10.73
CA ASP A 347 1.95 -9.33 9.62
C ASP A 347 2.42 -8.56 8.38
N THR A 348 2.39 -9.22 7.22
CA THR A 348 2.62 -8.63 5.90
C THR A 348 1.57 -9.14 4.91
N ASP A 349 1.47 -8.47 3.77
CA ASP A 349 0.60 -8.84 2.63
C ASP A 349 0.95 -10.20 2.00
N PHE A 350 2.11 -10.77 2.33
CA PHE A 350 2.56 -12.09 1.86
C PHE A 350 2.65 -13.15 2.97
N GLY A 351 2.18 -12.83 4.18
CA GLY A 351 2.11 -13.76 5.30
C GLY A 351 2.88 -13.29 6.52
N LYS A 352 2.69 -14.00 7.64
CA LYS A 352 3.33 -13.63 8.91
C LYS A 352 4.83 -13.95 8.88
N ILE A 353 5.67 -12.98 9.23
CA ILE A 353 7.14 -13.11 9.21
C ILE A 353 7.72 -12.97 10.60
N GLY A 354 8.94 -13.47 10.78
CA GLY A 354 9.78 -13.21 11.96
C GLY A 354 11.11 -12.60 11.55
N ILE A 355 11.70 -11.83 12.45
CA ILE A 355 13.02 -11.21 12.25
C ILE A 355 13.89 -11.57 13.45
N LEU A 356 15.03 -12.21 13.21
CA LEU A 356 16.04 -12.50 14.24
C LEU A 356 17.38 -11.89 13.81
N VAL A 357 17.90 -10.94 14.58
CA VAL A 357 19.10 -10.20 14.18
C VAL A 357 20.34 -11.01 14.54
N CYS A 358 21.02 -11.52 13.52
CA CYS A 358 22.32 -12.16 13.60
C CYS A 358 22.41 -13.25 14.68
N TYR A 359 23.02 -12.92 15.82
CA TYR A 359 23.26 -13.84 16.93
C TYR A 359 21.98 -14.45 17.50
N ASP A 360 20.84 -13.76 17.39
CA ASP A 360 19.53 -14.25 17.84
C ASP A 360 19.15 -15.60 17.20
N VAL A 361 19.55 -15.88 15.96
CA VAL A 361 19.18 -17.14 15.27
C VAL A 361 19.81 -18.39 15.90
N GLU A 362 20.88 -18.22 16.67
CA GLU A 362 21.59 -19.32 17.32
C GLU A 362 20.77 -19.92 18.48
N PHE A 363 19.83 -19.15 19.03
CA PHE A 363 18.97 -19.52 20.15
C PHE A 363 17.65 -20.13 19.63
N PRO A 364 17.45 -21.47 19.72
CA PRO A 364 16.30 -22.15 19.12
C PRO A 364 14.95 -21.66 19.67
N GLU A 365 14.92 -21.20 20.91
CA GLU A 365 13.72 -20.76 21.61
C GLU A 365 13.03 -19.61 20.86
N LEU A 366 13.79 -18.69 20.28
CA LEU A 366 13.22 -17.50 19.62
C LEU A 366 12.44 -17.89 18.35
N SER A 367 13.03 -18.70 17.48
CA SER A 367 12.34 -19.21 16.29
C SER A 367 11.17 -20.12 16.63
N ARG A 368 11.26 -20.87 17.75
CA ARG A 368 10.15 -21.72 18.21
C ARG A 368 8.95 -20.88 18.61
N ILE A 369 9.18 -19.83 19.41
CA ILE A 369 8.13 -18.87 19.80
C ILE A 369 7.50 -18.24 18.55
N LEU A 370 8.31 -17.78 17.58
CA LEU A 370 7.80 -17.19 16.33
C LEU A 370 6.99 -18.21 15.51
N SER A 371 7.41 -19.46 15.45
CA SER A 371 6.66 -20.53 14.77
C SER A 371 5.32 -20.80 15.44
N ASP A 372 5.29 -20.87 16.78
CA ASP A 372 4.05 -21.02 17.56
C ASP A 372 3.10 -19.81 17.37
N GLU A 373 3.62 -18.62 17.07
CA GLU A 373 2.85 -17.43 16.69
C GLU A 373 2.38 -17.40 15.22
N GLY A 374 2.75 -18.41 14.43
CA GLY A 374 2.31 -18.60 13.05
C GLY A 374 3.25 -18.06 11.98
N MET A 375 4.51 -17.77 12.31
CA MET A 375 5.54 -17.36 11.34
C MET A 375 5.63 -18.35 10.16
N LYS A 376 5.71 -17.80 8.95
CA LYS A 376 5.91 -18.54 7.69
C LYS A 376 7.30 -18.35 7.09
N ILE A 377 7.92 -17.19 7.35
CA ILE A 377 9.24 -16.85 6.83
C ILE A 377 10.06 -16.19 7.94
N LEU A 378 11.27 -16.69 8.15
CA LEU A 378 12.24 -16.14 9.08
C LEU A 378 13.30 -15.33 8.34
N PHE A 379 13.40 -14.05 8.62
CA PHE A 379 14.45 -13.17 8.12
C PHE A 379 15.57 -13.04 9.15
N VAL A 380 16.82 -13.19 8.70
CA VAL A 380 18.00 -13.15 9.55
C VAL A 380 19.00 -12.16 8.96
N PRO A 381 18.85 -10.84 9.20
CA PRO A 381 19.90 -9.89 8.86
C PRO A 381 21.12 -10.15 9.74
N PHE A 382 22.31 -10.26 9.14
CA PHE A 382 23.54 -10.51 9.90
C PHE A 382 24.74 -9.80 9.30
N TRP A 383 25.74 -9.53 10.15
CA TRP A 383 27.06 -9.03 9.77
C TRP A 383 28.13 -9.86 10.48
N THR A 384 29.01 -10.48 9.69
CA THR A 384 30.11 -11.30 10.20
C THR A 384 31.38 -11.03 9.40
N ASP A 385 32.52 -11.02 10.09
CA ASP A 385 33.86 -10.76 9.54
C ASP A 385 34.68 -12.05 9.29
N THR A 386 34.28 -13.17 9.88
CA THR A 386 34.93 -14.47 9.71
C THR A 386 34.04 -15.52 9.04
N LYS A 387 34.67 -16.44 8.30
CA LYS A 387 33.98 -17.59 7.69
C LYS A 387 33.27 -18.46 8.72
N ASN A 388 33.86 -18.64 9.91
CA ASN A 388 33.26 -19.45 10.97
C ASN A 388 31.98 -18.83 11.50
N ALA A 389 31.97 -17.51 11.76
CA ALA A 389 30.77 -16.80 12.18
C ALA A 389 29.68 -16.83 11.10
N TYR A 390 30.05 -16.59 9.83
CA TYR A 390 29.12 -16.71 8.70
C TYR A 390 28.44 -18.10 8.63
N GLN A 391 29.23 -19.17 8.73
CA GLN A 391 28.68 -20.53 8.68
C GLN A 391 27.78 -20.82 9.88
N ARG A 392 28.12 -20.30 11.06
CA ARG A 392 27.31 -20.50 12.28
C ARG A 392 25.91 -19.90 12.11
N VAL A 393 25.82 -18.62 11.73
CA VAL A 393 24.53 -17.95 11.48
C VAL A 393 23.75 -18.69 10.38
N ARG A 394 24.41 -19.01 9.26
CA ARG A 394 23.76 -19.70 8.13
C ARG A 394 23.23 -21.08 8.50
N ILE A 395 24.02 -21.90 9.19
CA ILE A 395 23.64 -23.27 9.56
C ILE A 395 22.54 -23.24 10.62
N CYS A 396 22.61 -22.34 11.59
CA CYS A 396 21.54 -22.15 12.56
C CYS A 396 20.24 -21.74 11.86
N ALA A 397 20.25 -20.74 10.96
CA ALA A 397 19.08 -20.35 10.18
C ALA A 397 18.46 -21.51 9.39
N GLN A 398 19.30 -22.37 8.78
CA GLN A 398 18.84 -23.58 8.10
C GLN A 398 18.23 -24.59 9.08
N ALA A 399 18.82 -24.80 10.24
CA ALA A 399 18.28 -25.67 11.28
C ALA A 399 16.91 -25.16 11.78
N ARG A 400 16.79 -23.85 12.04
CA ARG A 400 15.54 -23.20 12.44
C ARG A 400 14.42 -23.43 11.41
N ALA A 401 14.74 -23.40 10.12
CA ALA A 401 13.79 -23.66 9.04
C ALA A 401 13.40 -25.14 8.88
N ILE A 402 14.19 -26.08 9.42
CA ILE A 402 13.89 -27.51 9.37
C ILE A 402 13.06 -27.93 10.58
N GLU A 403 13.36 -27.38 11.76
CA GLU A 403 12.76 -27.80 13.04
C GLU A 403 11.42 -27.11 13.36
N ASN A 404 11.07 -26.05 12.62
CA ASN A 404 9.84 -25.24 12.77
C ASN A 404 9.06 -25.20 11.48
#